data_AF-A0A355KGV7-F1
#
_entry.id   AF-A0A355KGV7-F1
#
_cell.length_a   1.000
_cell.length_b   1.000
_cell.length_c   1.000
_cell.angle_alpha   90.00
_cell.angle_beta   90.00
_cell.angle_gamma   90.00
#
_symmetry.space_group_name_H-M   'P 1'
#
loop_
_entity.id
_entity.type
_entity.pdbx_description
1 polymer ?
#
loop_
_entity_poly.entity_id
_entity_poly.type
_entity_poly.pdbx_seq_one_letter_code
_entity_poly.pdbx_strand_id
1 'polypeptide(L)'
;MSDETKPGETAEIDSNTSKADLKAAADDILKSAPKQEDAPEAQADVDPVQQLEIEKEELREQLLRTLADLDNTRKRAERQVSDARVYAIEKFAGDLLSVSDNLSRALAALTDEDRAALSEAGRNLFEGIEMTEKELHTALARHGVTV
;
A
#
# COMPACT_ATOMS: atom_id res chain seq x y z
N MET A 1 6.04 -49.73 -0.27
CA MET A 1 6.27 -48.44 -0.94
C MET A 1 4.92 -47.92 -1.38
N SER A 2 4.37 -46.95 -0.66
CA SER A 2 3.49 -45.88 -1.15
C SER A 2 3.16 -45.03 0.08
N ASP A 3 3.79 -43.88 0.09
CA ASP A 3 3.60 -42.74 0.97
C ASP A 3 2.18 -42.20 0.76
N GLU A 4 1.48 -41.88 1.84
CA GLU A 4 0.33 -40.99 1.77
C GLU A 4 0.38 -40.04 2.97
N THR A 5 1.24 -39.03 2.82
CA THR A 5 1.09 -37.76 3.50
C THR A 5 -0.05 -36.99 2.84
N LYS A 6 -1.04 -36.54 3.65
CA LYS A 6 -1.63 -35.22 3.44
C LYS A 6 -1.81 -34.48 4.77
N PRO A 7 -1.44 -33.18 4.82
CA PRO A 7 -1.18 -32.45 6.06
C PRO A 7 -2.30 -31.45 6.41
N GLY A 8 -2.37 -31.12 7.69
CA GLY A 8 -2.67 -29.76 8.17
C GLY A 8 -4.13 -29.33 8.14
N GLU A 9 -4.87 -29.72 9.17
CA GLU A 9 -6.05 -28.95 9.61
C GLU A 9 -5.59 -27.97 10.70
N THR A 10 -5.74 -26.70 10.39
CA THR A 10 -5.41 -25.53 11.21
C THR A 10 -6.18 -25.56 12.52
N ALA A 11 -5.47 -25.48 13.65
CA ALA A 11 -6.07 -25.34 14.98
C ALA A 11 -6.85 -24.01 15.04
N GLU A 12 -8.18 -24.12 15.07
CA GLU A 12 -9.09 -23.04 15.40
C GLU A 12 -8.81 -22.56 16.84
N ILE A 13 -8.51 -21.28 17.01
CA ILE A 13 -8.39 -20.66 18.32
C ILE A 13 -9.82 -20.38 18.81
N ASP A 14 -10.33 -21.31 19.61
CA ASP A 14 -11.64 -21.24 20.23
C ASP A 14 -11.68 -20.11 21.28
N SER A 15 -12.64 -19.21 21.17
CA SER A 15 -12.69 -17.92 21.89
C SER A 15 -13.29 -18.00 23.30
N ASN A 16 -13.19 -19.17 23.95
CA ASN A 16 -13.77 -19.39 25.27
C ASN A 16 -12.79 -20.00 26.29
N THR A 17 -11.56 -19.46 26.33
CA THR A 17 -10.59 -19.81 27.38
C THR A 17 -10.90 -19.00 28.65
N SER A 18 -11.19 -19.69 29.76
CA SER A 18 -11.49 -19.04 31.04
C SER A 18 -10.24 -18.34 31.58
N LYS A 19 -10.44 -17.19 32.24
CA LYS A 19 -9.39 -16.40 32.92
C LYS A 19 -8.58 -17.21 33.95
N ALA A 20 -9.14 -18.33 34.42
CA ALA A 20 -8.46 -19.28 35.31
C ALA A 20 -7.38 -20.10 34.60
N ASP A 21 -7.60 -20.50 33.36
CA ASP A 21 -6.69 -21.37 32.59
C ASP A 21 -5.47 -20.59 32.08
N LEU A 22 -5.68 -19.33 31.71
CA LEU A 22 -4.59 -18.40 31.36
C LEU A 22 -3.69 -18.08 32.56
N LYS A 23 -4.26 -18.07 33.78
CA LYS A 23 -3.50 -17.80 35.01
C LYS A 23 -2.67 -19.00 35.44
N ALA A 24 -3.21 -20.22 35.28
CA ALA A 24 -2.47 -21.45 35.55
C ALA A 24 -1.30 -21.65 34.58
N ALA A 25 -1.48 -21.33 33.30
CA ALA A 25 -0.40 -21.38 32.31
C ALA A 25 0.67 -20.31 32.57
N ALA A 26 0.29 -19.11 33.05
CA ALA A 26 1.24 -18.06 33.41
C ALA A 26 2.07 -18.41 34.66
N ASP A 27 1.46 -19.04 35.68
CA ASP A 27 2.14 -19.45 36.90
C ASP A 27 3.14 -20.60 36.67
N ASP A 28 2.88 -21.49 35.70
CA ASP A 28 3.80 -22.58 35.36
C ASP A 28 5.05 -22.06 34.61
N ILE A 29 4.87 -21.13 33.67
CA ILE A 29 5.97 -20.48 32.94
C ILE A 29 6.88 -19.67 33.89
N LEU A 30 6.29 -18.99 34.89
CA LEU A 30 7.03 -18.24 35.91
C LEU A 30 7.85 -19.14 36.86
N LYS A 31 7.49 -20.42 37.01
CA LYS A 31 8.14 -21.35 37.94
C LYS A 31 9.24 -22.18 37.31
N SER A 32 9.24 -22.33 35.98
CA SER A 32 10.24 -23.06 35.20
C SER A 32 11.39 -22.19 34.64
N ALA A 33 11.39 -20.88 34.88
CA ALA A 33 12.52 -20.03 34.52
C ALA A 33 13.73 -20.36 35.42
N PRO A 34 14.92 -20.63 34.86
CA PRO A 34 16.10 -20.93 35.66
C PRO A 34 16.44 -19.71 36.52
N LYS A 35 16.45 -19.90 37.85
CA LYS A 35 17.05 -18.95 38.78
C LYS A 35 18.52 -18.82 38.43
N GLN A 36 18.89 -17.72 37.77
CA GLN A 36 20.28 -17.31 37.67
C GLN A 36 20.76 -16.99 39.08
N GLU A 37 21.58 -17.90 39.60
CA GLU A 37 22.38 -17.71 40.81
C GLU A 37 23.31 -16.50 40.63
N ASP A 38 23.47 -15.75 41.72
CA ASP A 38 24.30 -14.59 41.92
C ASP A 38 25.60 -14.60 41.09
N ALA A 39 25.65 -13.74 40.08
CA ALA A 39 26.92 -13.23 39.58
C ALA A 39 27.33 -12.07 40.50
N PRO A 40 28.58 -12.05 41.02
CA PRO A 40 29.01 -11.00 41.93
C PRO A 40 28.89 -9.65 41.22
N GLU A 41 28.10 -8.74 41.81
CA GLU A 41 28.07 -7.32 41.48
C GLU A 41 29.49 -6.78 41.66
N ALA A 42 30.27 -6.79 40.58
CA ALA A 42 31.36 -5.86 40.41
C ALA A 42 30.70 -4.48 40.31
N GLN A 43 30.52 -3.84 41.46
CA GLN A 43 30.26 -2.40 41.56
C GLN A 43 31.46 -1.72 40.91
N ALA A 44 31.41 -1.56 39.59
CA ALA A 44 32.12 -0.52 38.92
C ALA A 44 31.55 0.76 39.51
N ASP A 45 32.35 1.41 40.34
CA ASP A 45 32.13 2.74 40.90
C ASP A 45 32.20 3.73 39.72
N VAL A 46 31.23 3.63 38.81
CA VAL A 46 31.02 4.56 37.71
C VAL A 46 30.29 5.73 38.35
N ASP A 47 30.98 6.85 38.44
CA ASP A 47 30.45 8.11 38.95
C ASP A 47 29.00 8.30 38.43
N PRO A 48 28.00 8.56 39.30
CA PRO A 48 26.62 8.77 38.86
C PRO A 48 26.49 9.81 37.75
N VAL A 49 27.42 10.77 37.66
CA VAL A 49 27.51 11.71 36.54
C VAL A 49 27.85 11.01 35.21
N GLN A 50 28.80 10.08 35.21
CA GLN A 50 29.17 9.32 34.01
C GLN A 50 28.04 8.37 33.57
N GLN A 51 27.31 7.76 34.50
CA GLN A 51 26.13 6.94 34.17
C GLN A 51 25.04 7.79 33.49
N LEU A 52 24.76 8.98 34.02
CA LEU A 52 23.82 9.93 33.42
C LEU A 52 24.26 10.43 32.05
N GLU A 53 25.57 10.61 31.83
CA GLU A 53 26.11 10.99 30.52
C GLU A 53 25.94 9.88 29.48
N ILE A 54 26.20 8.63 29.87
CA ILE A 54 25.99 7.45 28.99
C ILE A 54 24.51 7.31 28.64
N GLU A 55 23.61 7.36 29.62
CA GLU A 55 22.16 7.24 29.40
C GLU A 55 21.65 8.38 28.49
N LYS A 56 22.17 9.59 28.66
CA LYS A 56 21.84 10.73 27.81
C LYS A 56 22.32 10.53 26.38
N GLU A 57 23.51 9.96 26.18
CA GLU A 57 24.05 9.66 24.84
C GLU A 57 23.22 8.57 24.16
N GLU A 58 22.87 7.50 24.89
CA GLU A 58 22.00 6.42 24.42
C GLU A 58 20.59 6.93 24.03
N LEU A 59 19.98 7.77 24.88
CA LEU A 59 18.68 8.38 24.59
C LEU A 59 18.75 9.31 23.37
N ARG A 60 19.86 10.04 23.18
CA ARG A 60 20.06 10.88 21.99
C ARG A 60 20.20 10.04 20.74
N GLU A 61 20.94 8.94 20.80
CA GLU A 61 21.09 8.02 19.67
C GLU A 61 19.74 7.37 19.31
N GLN A 62 18.98 6.93 20.31
CA GLN A 62 17.62 6.41 20.11
C GLN A 62 16.68 7.48 19.53
N LEU A 63 16.75 8.72 20.00
CA LEU A 63 15.97 9.83 19.44
C LEU A 63 16.35 10.09 17.98
N LEU A 64 17.64 10.13 17.66
CA LEU A 64 18.10 10.40 16.30
C LEU A 64 17.67 9.28 15.34
N ARG A 65 17.77 8.03 15.80
CA ARG A 65 17.32 6.85 15.05
C ARG A 65 15.82 6.86 14.83
N THR A 66 15.04 7.11 15.88
CA THR A 66 13.57 7.16 15.76
C THR A 66 13.11 8.30 14.86
N LEU A 67 13.76 9.47 14.90
CA LEU A 67 13.49 10.56 13.96
C LEU A 67 13.79 10.16 12.52
N ALA A 68 14.88 9.44 12.27
CA ALA A 68 15.19 8.92 10.94
C ALA A 68 14.16 7.89 10.46
N ASP A 69 13.73 6.97 11.34
CA ASP A 69 12.71 5.97 11.04
C ASP A 69 11.36 6.61 10.73
N LEU A 70 10.99 7.67 11.45
CA LEU A 70 9.79 8.46 11.18
C LEU A 70 9.86 9.18 9.83
N ASP A 71 10.98 9.82 9.50
CA ASP A 71 11.14 10.52 8.22
C ASP A 71 11.10 9.53 7.03
N ASN A 72 11.77 8.38 7.17
CA ASN A 72 11.70 7.30 6.17
C ASN A 72 10.27 6.76 6.00
N THR A 73 9.56 6.53 7.10
CA THR A 73 8.17 6.06 7.06
C THR A 73 7.25 7.09 6.42
N ARG A 74 7.44 8.37 6.75
CA ARG A 74 6.68 9.48 6.16
C ARG A 74 6.90 9.54 4.64
N LYS A 75 8.16 9.56 4.18
CA LYS A 75 8.48 9.57 2.74
C LYS A 75 7.92 8.36 2.01
N ARG A 76 7.98 7.18 2.64
CA ARG A 76 7.37 5.95 2.10
C ARG A 76 5.84 6.07 1.99
N ALA A 77 5.19 6.60 3.02
CA ALA A 77 3.74 6.79 3.02
C ALA A 77 3.30 7.81 1.97
N GLU A 78 4.02 8.92 1.82
CA GLU A 78 3.77 9.93 0.77
C GLU A 78 3.85 9.30 -0.63
N ARG A 79 4.86 8.46 -0.87
CA ARG A 79 4.97 7.71 -2.13
C ARG A 79 3.82 6.72 -2.32
N GLN A 80 3.47 5.93 -1.31
CA GLN A 80 2.35 4.98 -1.40
C GLN A 80 1.01 5.67 -1.66
N VAL A 81 0.77 6.84 -1.07
CA VAL A 81 -0.43 7.64 -1.33
C VAL A 81 -0.44 8.15 -2.77
N SER A 82 0.69 8.61 -3.29
CA SER A 82 0.82 9.02 -4.69
C SER A 82 0.53 7.84 -5.64
N ASP A 83 1.16 6.70 -5.40
CA ASP A 83 1.01 5.49 -6.22
C ASP A 83 -0.44 4.99 -6.17
N ALA A 84 -1.06 4.96 -4.98
CA ALA A 84 -2.45 4.54 -4.82
C ALA A 84 -3.43 5.44 -5.59
N ARG A 85 -3.17 6.75 -5.69
CA ARG A 85 -4.00 7.66 -6.51
C ARG A 85 -3.94 7.32 -7.99
N VAL A 86 -2.76 6.96 -8.49
CA VAL A 86 -2.57 6.57 -9.90
C VAL A 86 -3.25 5.23 -10.18
N TYR A 87 -3.00 4.22 -9.34
CA TYR A 87 -3.61 2.90 -9.52
C TYR A 87 -5.13 2.91 -9.34
N ALA A 88 -5.67 3.81 -8.51
CA ALA A 88 -7.12 3.95 -8.33
C ALA A 88 -7.86 4.34 -9.62
N ILE A 89 -7.23 5.12 -10.50
CA ILE A 89 -7.85 5.55 -11.76
C ILE A 89 -7.50 4.64 -12.95
N GLU A 90 -6.55 3.72 -12.80
CA GLU A 90 -6.06 2.86 -13.90
C GLU A 90 -7.19 2.05 -14.54
N LYS A 91 -7.99 1.36 -13.73
CA LYS A 91 -9.11 0.56 -14.25
C LYS A 91 -10.16 1.44 -14.94
N PHE A 92 -10.46 2.60 -14.37
CA PHE A 92 -11.41 3.55 -14.95
C PHE A 92 -10.91 4.09 -16.30
N ALA A 93 -9.62 4.42 -16.40
CA ALA A 93 -9.02 4.83 -17.66
C ALA A 93 -9.01 3.70 -18.70
N GLY A 94 -8.78 2.45 -18.26
CA GLY A 94 -8.91 1.27 -19.10
C GLY A 94 -10.32 1.10 -19.68
N ASP A 95 -11.35 1.30 -18.85
CA ASP A 95 -12.75 1.24 -19.30
C ASP A 95 -13.05 2.37 -20.32
N LEU A 96 -12.51 3.58 -20.13
CA LEU A 96 -12.64 4.70 -21.07
C LEU A 96 -11.94 4.46 -22.41
N LEU A 97 -10.91 3.61 -22.47
CA LEU A 97 -10.21 3.29 -23.72
C LEU A 97 -11.16 2.64 -24.73
N SER A 98 -12.07 1.78 -24.25
CA SER A 98 -13.11 1.17 -25.08
C SER A 98 -14.09 2.20 -25.66
N VAL A 99 -14.40 3.26 -24.89
CA VAL A 99 -15.24 4.37 -25.33
C VAL A 99 -14.52 5.18 -26.41
N SER A 100 -13.22 5.44 -26.22
CA SER A 100 -12.38 6.10 -27.22
C SER A 100 -12.34 5.33 -28.53
N ASP A 101 -12.08 4.01 -28.50
CA ASP A 101 -12.05 3.19 -29.73
C ASP A 101 -13.40 3.21 -30.47
N ASN A 102 -14.51 3.17 -29.72
CA ASN A 102 -15.84 3.25 -30.31
C ASN A 102 -16.11 4.62 -30.95
N LEU A 103 -15.63 5.73 -30.35
CA LEU A 103 -15.72 7.06 -30.97
C LEU A 103 -14.89 7.11 -32.26
N SER A 104 -13.65 6.63 -32.23
CA SER A 104 -12.77 6.59 -33.41
C SER A 104 -13.40 5.76 -34.52
N ARG A 105 -13.98 4.61 -34.19
CA ARG A 105 -14.73 3.74 -35.12
C ARG A 105 -15.95 4.44 -35.70
N ALA A 106 -16.72 5.16 -34.88
CA ALA A 106 -17.89 5.89 -35.33
C ALA A 106 -17.52 7.03 -36.30
N LEU A 107 -16.44 7.77 -36.00
CA LEU A 107 -15.93 8.83 -36.87
C LEU A 107 -15.35 8.28 -38.17
N ALA A 108 -14.72 7.10 -38.14
CA ALA A 108 -14.20 6.41 -39.31
C ALA A 108 -15.25 5.64 -40.12
N ALA A 109 -16.50 5.52 -39.63
CA ALA A 109 -17.54 4.72 -40.27
C ALA A 109 -18.07 5.36 -41.57
N LEU A 110 -17.98 6.69 -41.70
CA LEU A 110 -18.43 7.41 -42.90
C LEU A 110 -17.27 7.54 -43.88
N THR A 111 -17.52 7.23 -45.15
CA THR A 111 -16.61 7.56 -46.26
C THR A 111 -16.53 9.08 -46.47
N ASP A 112 -15.51 9.54 -47.19
CA ASP A 112 -15.37 10.96 -47.52
C ASP A 112 -16.55 11.46 -48.36
N GLU A 113 -17.09 10.63 -49.26
CA GLU A 113 -18.30 10.95 -50.02
C GLU A 113 -19.54 11.09 -49.11
N ASP A 114 -19.72 10.16 -48.16
CA ASP A 114 -20.85 10.21 -47.21
C ASP A 114 -20.74 11.41 -46.27
N ARG A 115 -19.52 11.77 -45.84
CA ARG A 115 -19.28 12.99 -45.06
C ARG A 115 -19.65 14.24 -45.84
N ALA A 116 -19.28 14.33 -47.11
CA ALA A 116 -19.61 15.47 -47.95
C ALA A 116 -21.13 15.60 -48.20
N ALA A 117 -21.83 14.46 -48.23
CA ALA A 117 -23.28 14.39 -48.41
C ALA A 117 -24.09 14.72 -47.14
N LEU A 118 -23.46 14.87 -45.97
CA LEU A 118 -24.13 15.29 -44.74
C LEU A 118 -24.79 16.67 -44.90
N SER A 119 -25.97 16.82 -44.30
CA SER A 119 -26.60 18.12 -44.10
C SER A 119 -25.73 19.02 -43.21
N GLU A 120 -25.96 20.34 -43.23
CA GLU A 120 -25.31 21.30 -42.32
C GLU A 120 -25.35 20.83 -40.85
N ALA A 121 -26.53 20.44 -40.36
CA ALA A 121 -26.69 19.92 -39.01
C ALA A 121 -25.88 18.63 -38.78
N GLY A 122 -25.80 17.75 -39.79
CA GLY A 122 -25.01 16.52 -39.73
C GLY A 122 -23.51 16.78 -39.67
N ARG A 123 -22.99 17.75 -40.44
CA ARG A 123 -21.57 18.16 -40.39
C ARG A 123 -21.21 18.78 -39.04
N ASN A 124 -22.05 19.68 -38.52
CA ASN A 124 -21.84 20.29 -37.20
C ASN A 124 -21.83 19.25 -36.08
N LEU A 125 -22.72 18.24 -36.15
CA LEU A 125 -22.71 17.12 -35.20
C LEU A 125 -21.42 16.30 -35.33
N PHE A 126 -21.01 15.97 -36.55
CA PHE A 126 -19.79 15.21 -36.81
C PHE A 126 -18.55 15.91 -36.24
N GLU A 127 -18.40 17.20 -36.51
CA GLU A 127 -17.31 18.02 -36.00
C GLU A 127 -17.33 18.12 -34.46
N GLY A 128 -18.52 18.23 -33.86
CA GLY A 128 -18.68 18.21 -32.40
C GLY A 128 -18.23 16.90 -31.76
N ILE A 129 -18.50 15.75 -32.40
CA ILE A 129 -18.03 14.44 -31.93
C ILE A 129 -16.50 14.35 -32.07
N GLU A 130 -15.93 14.84 -33.17
CA GLU A 130 -14.47 14.88 -33.36
C GLU A 130 -13.77 15.76 -32.31
N MET A 131 -14.37 16.91 -31.96
CA MET A 131 -13.86 17.77 -30.87
C MET A 131 -13.92 17.05 -29.52
N THR A 132 -15.01 16.32 -29.26
CA THR A 132 -15.19 15.55 -28.02
C THR A 132 -14.16 14.43 -27.91
N GLU A 133 -13.83 13.75 -29.01
CA GLU A 133 -12.78 12.72 -29.06
C GLU A 133 -11.41 13.33 -28.69
N LYS A 134 -11.05 14.47 -29.28
CA LYS A 134 -9.80 15.17 -28.99
C LYS A 134 -9.73 15.62 -27.53
N GLU A 135 -10.84 16.09 -26.97
CA GLU A 135 -10.91 16.47 -25.55
C GLU A 135 -10.75 15.24 -24.64
N LEU A 136 -11.36 14.09 -25.00
CA LEU A 136 -11.16 12.83 -24.30
C LEU A 136 -9.69 12.40 -24.30
N HIS A 137 -9.01 12.42 -25.45
CA HIS A 137 -7.57 12.11 -25.54
C HIS A 137 -6.72 13.06 -24.69
N THR A 138 -7.06 14.36 -24.72
CA THR A 138 -6.37 15.36 -23.91
C THR A 138 -6.57 15.12 -22.41
N ALA A 139 -7.78 14.72 -22.00
CA ALA A 139 -8.08 14.40 -20.61
C ALA A 139 -7.32 13.15 -20.14
N LEU A 140 -7.28 12.09 -20.95
CA LEU A 140 -6.49 10.88 -20.65
C LEU A 140 -5.00 11.18 -20.54
N ALA A 141 -4.45 11.99 -21.45
CA ALA A 141 -3.04 12.38 -21.45
C ALA A 141 -2.64 13.16 -20.18
N ARG A 142 -3.51 14.03 -19.66
CA ARG A 142 -3.28 14.75 -18.38
C ARG A 142 -3.14 13.80 -17.18
N HIS A 143 -3.73 12.61 -17.26
CA HIS A 143 -3.67 11.58 -16.22
C HIS A 143 -2.60 10.50 -16.52
N GLY A 144 -1.71 10.74 -17.49
CA GLY A 144 -0.61 9.83 -17.81
C GLY A 144 -1.00 8.67 -18.72
N VAL A 145 -2.20 8.72 -19.32
CA VAL A 145 -2.70 7.70 -20.24
C VAL A 145 -2.62 8.24 -21.66
N THR A 146 -1.63 7.77 -22.43
CA THR A 146 -1.49 8.10 -23.85
C THR A 146 -2.19 7.02 -24.68
N VAL A 147 -3.20 7.44 -25.44
CA VAL A 147 -3.92 6.62 -26.43
C VAL A 147 -3.24 6.73 -27.79
#